data_AF-A0A0F9G9T1-F1
#
_entry.id   AF-A0A0F9G9T1-F1
#
_cell.length_a   1.000
_cell.length_b   1.000
_cell.length_c   1.000
_cell.angle_alpha   90.00
_cell.angle_beta   90.00
_cell.angle_gamma   90.00
#
_symmetry.space_group_name_H-M   'P 1'
#
loop_
_entity.id
_entity.type
_entity.pdbx_description
1 polymer ?
#
loop_
_entity_poly.entity_id
_entity_poly.type
_entity_poly.pdbx_seq_one_letter_code
_entity_poly.pdbx_strand_id
1 'polypeptide(L)'
;MVLMAKKSRTGKIKTPIFEYSWYKEISKTKTNKKFIHDQIDSFISLIEHKDSINISDYKDELKAFTKIIPSQGHLVKLDKEYQDKYYVITKFIKEQFGGFHRGVSQG
;
A
#
# COMPACT_ATOMS: atom_id res chain seq x y z
N MET A 1 -24.10 3.11 21.52
CA MET A 1 -23.09 3.75 20.65
C MET A 1 -21.75 3.05 20.88
N VAL A 2 -21.23 2.31 19.90
CA VAL A 2 -19.88 1.72 20.02
C VAL A 2 -18.88 2.73 19.50
N LEU A 3 -18.12 3.36 20.40
CA LEU A 3 -16.88 4.04 20.02
C LEU A 3 -15.95 2.97 19.42
N MET A 4 -15.85 2.92 18.10
CA MET A 4 -14.80 2.16 17.43
C MET A 4 -13.48 2.87 17.68
N ALA A 5 -12.85 2.56 18.82
CA ALA A 5 -11.49 2.96 19.11
C ALA A 5 -10.61 2.65 17.89
N LYS A 6 -9.79 3.61 17.45
CA LYS A 6 -8.76 3.42 16.41
C LYS A 6 -7.68 2.46 16.92
N LYS A 7 -8.03 1.19 17.13
CA LYS A 7 -7.05 0.11 17.24
C LYS A 7 -6.22 0.17 15.97
N SER A 8 -4.90 0.28 16.15
CA SER A 8 -3.94 0.19 15.07
C SER A 8 -4.24 -1.08 14.27
N ARG A 9 -4.83 -0.93 13.07
CA ARG A 9 -5.07 -2.05 12.18
C ARG A 9 -3.72 -2.72 11.90
N THR A 10 -3.63 -4.02 12.19
CA THR A 10 -2.48 -4.87 11.86
C THR A 10 -2.95 -6.31 11.67
N GLY A 11 -2.54 -6.95 10.57
CA GLY A 11 -2.96 -8.31 10.20
C GLY A 11 -3.88 -8.33 8.98
N LYS A 12 -4.56 -9.47 8.78
CA LYS A 12 -5.59 -9.67 7.75
C LYS A 12 -6.89 -8.97 8.16
N ILE A 13 -7.37 -8.09 7.30
CA ILE A 13 -8.54 -7.26 7.53
C ILE A 13 -9.55 -7.57 6.43
N LYS A 14 -10.66 -8.19 6.82
CA LYS A 14 -11.76 -8.51 5.90
C LYS A 14 -12.62 -7.28 5.69
N THR A 15 -12.70 -6.83 4.44
CA THR A 15 -13.75 -5.92 3.96
C THR A 15 -14.90 -6.78 3.40
N PRO A 16 -16.11 -6.22 3.18
CA PRO A 16 -17.19 -6.97 2.54
C PRO A 16 -16.91 -7.36 1.07
N ILE A 17 -15.85 -6.83 0.45
CA ILE A 17 -15.55 -7.01 -0.98
C ILE A 17 -14.27 -7.85 -1.19
N PHE A 18 -13.29 -7.75 -0.31
CA PHE A 18 -12.00 -8.44 -0.38
C PHE A 18 -11.29 -8.48 0.99
N GLU A 19 -10.31 -9.39 1.17
CA GLU A 19 -9.40 -9.39 2.33
C GLU A 19 -8.12 -8.62 1.98
N TYR A 20 -7.69 -7.67 2.82
CA TYR A 20 -6.37 -7.03 2.69
C TYR A 20 -5.54 -7.23 3.95
N SER A 21 -4.24 -7.41 3.76
CA SER A 21 -3.28 -7.46 4.85
C SER A 21 -2.59 -6.12 5.05
N TRP A 22 -2.37 -5.74 6.30
CA TRP A 22 -1.51 -4.61 6.67
C TRP A 22 -0.64 -5.00 7.86
N TYR A 23 0.66 -5.23 7.65
CA TYR A 23 1.59 -5.66 8.68
C TYR A 23 2.58 -4.54 9.01
N LYS A 24 2.35 -3.77 10.09
CA LYS A 24 3.32 -2.76 10.56
C LYS A 24 4.74 -3.31 10.78
N GLU A 25 4.89 -4.62 10.92
CA GLU A 25 6.16 -5.33 11.01
C GLU A 25 7.06 -5.23 9.76
N ILE A 26 6.54 -4.83 8.59
CA ILE A 26 7.38 -4.49 7.44
C ILE A 26 8.32 -3.30 7.73
N SER A 27 8.00 -2.48 8.74
CA SER A 27 8.84 -1.37 9.21
C SER A 27 10.10 -1.84 9.96
N LYS A 28 10.21 -3.13 10.29
CA LYS A 28 11.39 -3.71 10.94
C LYS A 28 12.45 -4.03 9.90
N THR A 29 13.72 -3.81 10.22
CA THR A 29 14.89 -4.14 9.36
C THR A 29 15.01 -5.64 9.08
N LYS A 30 14.64 -6.48 10.06
CA LYS A 30 14.38 -7.91 9.88
C LYS A 30 12.87 -8.11 9.72
N THR A 31 12.40 -8.26 8.48
CA THR A 31 11.01 -8.63 8.19
C THR A 31 10.95 -9.82 7.24
N ASN A 32 9.85 -10.56 7.26
CA ASN A 32 9.67 -11.74 6.42
C ASN A 32 9.20 -11.30 5.02
N LYS A 33 9.89 -11.76 3.95
CA LYS A 33 9.48 -11.52 2.56
C LYS A 33 8.00 -11.87 2.34
N LYS A 34 7.52 -12.96 2.96
CA LYS A 34 6.12 -13.40 2.87
C LYS A 34 5.12 -12.33 3.31
N PHE A 35 5.40 -11.55 4.36
CA PHE A 35 4.51 -10.45 4.78
C PHE A 35 4.51 -9.29 3.79
N ILE A 36 5.64 -9.02 3.14
CA ILE A 36 5.72 -8.00 2.09
C ILE A 36 4.96 -8.47 0.85
N HIS A 37 5.12 -9.73 0.44
CA HIS A 37 4.42 -10.33 -0.70
C HIS A 37 2.90 -10.29 -0.48
N ASP A 38 2.43 -10.80 0.65
CA ASP A 38 1.00 -10.82 1.04
C ASP A 38 0.41 -9.39 1.10
N GLN A 39 1.20 -8.38 1.51
CA GLN A 39 0.82 -6.97 1.41
C GLN A 39 0.79 -6.41 -0.02
N ILE A 40 1.73 -6.80 -0.87
CA ILE A 40 1.76 -6.38 -2.27
C ILE A 40 0.54 -6.91 -3.00
N ASP A 41 0.25 -8.21 -2.90
CA ASP A 41 -0.93 -8.79 -3.54
C ASP A 41 -2.22 -8.18 -2.96
N SER A 42 -2.29 -7.98 -1.64
CA SER A 42 -3.41 -7.26 -1.00
C SER A 42 -3.62 -5.86 -1.59
N PHE A 43 -2.54 -5.09 -1.81
CA PHE A 43 -2.63 -3.76 -2.38
C PHE A 43 -2.89 -3.76 -3.89
N ILE A 44 -2.45 -4.77 -4.63
CA ILE A 44 -2.81 -4.97 -6.03
C ILE A 44 -4.32 -5.21 -6.14
N SER A 45 -4.88 -6.17 -5.39
CA SER A 45 -6.34 -6.41 -5.40
C SER A 45 -7.14 -5.19 -4.92
N LEU A 46 -6.61 -4.42 -3.97
CA LEU A 46 -7.20 -3.15 -3.52
C LEU A 46 -7.23 -2.09 -4.65
N ILE A 47 -6.24 -2.10 -5.55
CA ILE A 47 -6.18 -1.24 -6.74
C ILE A 47 -7.10 -1.78 -7.86
N GLU A 48 -7.20 -3.09 -8.05
CA GLU A 48 -8.09 -3.72 -9.02
C GLU A 48 -9.58 -3.48 -8.67
N HIS A 49 -9.92 -3.53 -7.38
CA HIS A 49 -11.27 -3.27 -6.89
C HIS A 49 -11.57 -1.79 -6.58
N LYS A 50 -10.67 -0.85 -6.94
CA LYS A 50 -10.78 0.60 -6.63
C LYS A 50 -12.12 1.22 -7.02
N ASP A 51 -12.80 0.71 -8.05
CA ASP A 51 -14.07 1.23 -8.55
C ASP A 51 -15.27 0.75 -7.69
N SER A 52 -15.06 -0.27 -6.84
CA SER A 52 -16.04 -0.80 -5.89
C SER A 52 -15.78 -0.37 -4.43
N ILE A 53 -14.64 0.28 -4.15
CA ILE A 53 -14.23 0.67 -2.78
C ILE A 53 -13.81 2.13 -2.71
N ASN A 54 -13.91 2.76 -1.53
CA ASN A 54 -13.28 4.07 -1.34
C ASN A 54 -11.76 3.89 -1.17
N ILE A 55 -11.01 3.97 -2.27
CA ILE A 55 -9.54 3.91 -2.26
C ILE A 55 -8.90 4.93 -1.30
N SER A 56 -9.56 6.06 -1.05
CA SER A 56 -9.02 7.15 -0.22
C SER A 56 -8.90 6.78 1.26
N ASP A 57 -9.70 5.84 1.77
CA ASP A 57 -9.57 5.34 3.15
C ASP A 57 -8.21 4.64 3.40
N TYR A 58 -7.61 4.08 2.34
CA TYR A 58 -6.35 3.33 2.39
C TYR A 58 -5.12 4.15 1.99
N LYS A 59 -5.32 5.43 1.67
CA LYS A 59 -4.28 6.36 1.19
C LYS A 59 -3.06 6.43 2.11
N ASP A 60 -3.28 6.47 3.43
CA ASP A 60 -2.19 6.56 4.41
C ASP A 60 -1.43 5.24 4.54
N GLU A 61 -2.11 4.09 4.46
CA GLU A 61 -1.50 2.76 4.49
C GLU A 61 -0.67 2.53 3.21
N LEU A 62 -1.20 2.89 2.05
CA LEU A 62 -0.52 2.88 0.75
C LEU A 62 0.72 3.80 0.71
N LYS A 63 0.62 5.03 1.23
CA LYS A 63 1.76 5.96 1.32
C LYS A 63 2.80 5.51 2.34
N ALA A 64 2.38 4.95 3.47
CA ALA A 64 3.30 4.38 4.45
C ALA A 64 4.06 3.18 3.86
N PHE A 65 3.36 2.25 3.18
CA PHE A 65 3.94 1.09 2.51
C PHE A 65 5.08 1.47 1.56
N THR A 66 4.78 2.38 0.63
CA THR A 66 5.73 2.83 -0.40
C THR A 66 6.91 3.64 0.15
N LYS A 67 6.78 4.22 1.35
CA LYS A 67 7.93 4.80 2.06
C LYS A 67 8.77 3.74 2.79
N ILE A 68 8.13 2.76 3.43
CA ILE A 68 8.79 1.78 4.30
C ILE A 68 9.63 0.78 3.52
N ILE A 69 9.08 0.16 2.47
CA ILE A 69 9.73 -0.92 1.71
C ILE A 69 11.11 -0.53 1.14
N PRO A 70 11.31 0.63 0.48
CA PRO A 70 12.64 1.06 0.05
C PRO A 70 13.50 1.54 1.22
N SER A 71 12.93 2.25 2.20
CA SER A 71 13.67 2.78 3.36
C SER A 71 14.30 1.71 4.24
N GLN A 72 13.75 0.49 4.27
CA GLN A 72 14.30 -0.67 5.00
C GLN A 72 15.18 -1.58 4.11
N GLY A 73 15.44 -1.18 2.86
CA GLY A 73 16.16 -2.00 1.88
C GLY A 73 15.44 -3.32 1.59
N HIS A 74 14.11 -3.37 1.71
CA HIS A 74 13.34 -4.59 1.46
C HIS A 74 13.09 -4.80 -0.03
N LEU A 75 12.89 -3.73 -0.81
CA LEU A 75 12.58 -3.81 -2.25
C LEU A 75 13.60 -4.67 -3.02
N VAL A 76 14.89 -4.44 -2.81
CA VAL A 76 15.99 -5.17 -3.47
C VAL A 76 16.10 -6.64 -3.05
N LYS A 77 15.41 -7.04 -1.97
CA LYS A 77 15.35 -8.43 -1.49
C LYS A 77 14.16 -9.19 -2.07
N LEU A 78 13.21 -8.51 -2.73
CA LEU A 78 12.04 -9.15 -3.34
C LEU A 78 12.39 -9.74 -4.70
N ASP A 79 11.64 -10.76 -5.11
CA ASP A 79 11.69 -11.31 -6.46
C ASP A 79 11.21 -10.28 -7.49
N LYS A 80 11.70 -10.37 -8.74
CA LYS A 80 11.46 -9.35 -9.78
C LYS A 80 9.97 -9.07 -10.05
N GLU A 81 9.13 -10.10 -9.97
CA GLU A 81 7.66 -9.97 -10.05
C GLU A 81 7.11 -9.03 -8.95
N TYR A 82 7.53 -9.22 -7.70
CA TYR A 82 7.06 -8.41 -6.57
C TYR A 82 7.66 -7.00 -6.59
N GLN A 83 8.86 -6.82 -7.16
CA GLN A 83 9.38 -5.48 -7.45
C GLN A 83 8.49 -4.76 -8.48
N ASP A 84 8.07 -5.43 -9.54
CA ASP A 84 7.20 -4.87 -10.57
C ASP A 84 5.80 -4.51 -10.03
N LYS A 85 5.15 -5.45 -9.32
CA LYS A 85 3.90 -5.19 -8.58
C LYS A 85 4.04 -4.02 -7.60
N TYR A 86 5.16 -3.91 -6.88
CA TYR A 86 5.45 -2.76 -6.03
C TYR A 86 5.52 -1.44 -6.84
N TYR A 87 6.17 -1.45 -8.01
CA TYR A 87 6.20 -0.27 -8.89
C TYR A 87 4.80 0.12 -9.38
N VAL A 88 3.94 -0.85 -9.75
CA VAL A 88 2.51 -0.59 -10.07
C VAL A 88 1.81 0.14 -8.92
N ILE A 89 1.97 -0.33 -7.67
CA ILE A 89 1.41 0.33 -6.48
C ILE A 89 1.95 1.76 -6.34
N THR A 90 3.27 1.98 -6.45
CA THR A 90 3.85 3.33 -6.35
C THR A 90 3.35 4.29 -7.43
N LYS A 91 3.20 3.79 -8.67
CA LYS A 91 2.71 4.56 -9.81
C LYS A 91 1.26 4.96 -9.58
N PHE A 92 0.41 4.01 -9.21
CA PHE A 92 -0.99 4.25 -8.88
C PHE A 92 -1.15 5.30 -7.76
N ILE A 93 -0.37 5.21 -6.68
CA ILE A 93 -0.39 6.19 -5.59
C ILE A 93 0.03 7.58 -6.09
N LYS A 94 1.00 7.66 -7.00
CA LYS A 94 1.40 8.92 -7.62
C LYS A 94 0.30 9.48 -8.53
N GLU A 95 -0.38 8.65 -9.30
CA GLU A 95 -1.46 9.06 -10.22
C GLU A 95 -2.75 9.48 -9.46
N GLN A 96 -3.12 8.79 -8.39
CA GLN A 96 -4.35 9.06 -7.63
C GLN A 96 -4.16 10.04 -6.46
N PHE A 97 -3.01 10.01 -5.78
CA PHE A 97 -2.76 10.77 -4.55
C PHE A 97 -1.51 11.67 -4.60
N GLY A 98 -0.74 11.59 -5.68
CA GLY A 98 0.36 12.48 -6.01
C GLY A 98 -0.16 13.67 -6.80
N GLY A 99 -0.87 14.56 -6.10
CA GLY A 99 -1.39 15.80 -6.65
C GLY A 99 -0.36 16.50 -7.53
N PHE A 100 -0.77 16.73 -8.77
CA PHE A 100 0.04 17.22 -9.87
C PHE A 100 0.56 18.62 -9.57
N HIS A 101 1.89 18.81 -9.45
CA HIS A 101 2.49 20.10 -9.78
C HIS A 101 2.46 20.26 -11.32
N ARG A 102 1.30 20.63 -11.85
CA ARG A 102 1.16 21.44 -13.08
C ARG A 102 0.55 22.80 -12.71
N GLY A 103 1.40 23.68 -12.18
CA GLY A 103 1.78 24.90 -12.91
C GLY A 103 3.31 24.83 -13.05
N VAL A 104 4.03 25.49 -13.96
CA VAL A 104 3.77 26.64 -14.86
C VAL A 104 4.76 26.45 -16.05
N SER A 105 4.49 26.74 -17.33
CA SER A 105 3.38 27.39 -18.05
C SER A 105 3.18 26.77 -19.46
N GLN A 106 2.40 27.41 -20.35
CA GLN A 106 2.73 27.53 -21.76
C GLN A 106 3.72 28.70 -21.97
N GLY A 107 4.68 28.54 -22.88
CA GLY A 107 5.63 29.56 -23.33
C GLY A 107 6.26 29.12 -24.64
#